data_AF-A0A8S3IHG0-F1
#
_entry.id   AF-A0A8S3IHG0-F1
#
_cell.length_a   1.000
_cell.length_b   1.000
_cell.length_c   1.000
_cell.angle_alpha   90.00
_cell.angle_beta   90.00
_cell.angle_gamma   90.00
#
_symmetry.space_group_name_H-M   'P 1'
#
loop_
_entity.id
_entity.type
_entity.pdbx_description
1 polymer ?
#
loop_
_entity_poly.entity_id
_entity_poly.type
_entity_poly.pdbx_seq_one_letter_code
_entity_poly.pdbx_strand_id
1 'polypeptide(L)'
;QQEIAIQKDHKSIYDKVGHHLNEHYFVPMTATILKQYSNQLLHDLNRSYFSPLSYNDQTLALKQAKKVVSIQRKIKKHHLILRVTDKGYNFYIGTEEEFDKKAQNFFHDTNAFIELKENPFNKIQDNVIHLLNQIRAKNFIFQWQCNKMMPNRIKCQLAHLYFNPKTHKDGIPVRPIENTIHAPTTNISNYLDEIIRPIFDKECQNTTIIDGSSLIQALHQYMRKGLFKSTTLFCTFDIRNLYTMLPQEEALNILIEFLNIHGYTKVKGIPL
;
A
#
# COMPACT_ATOMS: atom_id res chain seq x y z
N GLN A 1 17.89 26.70 2.09
CA GLN A 1 17.56 25.28 1.83
C GLN A 1 17.69 24.43 3.10
N GLN A 2 18.83 24.47 3.81
CA GLN A 2 19.02 23.73 5.08
C GLN A 2 18.01 24.13 6.17
N GLU A 3 17.72 25.42 6.35
CA GLU A 3 16.71 25.88 7.31
C GLU A 3 15.31 25.32 7.05
N ILE A 4 14.91 25.23 5.77
CA ILE A 4 13.63 24.63 5.36
C ILE A 4 13.61 23.13 5.71
N ALA A 5 14.73 22.43 5.50
CA ALA A 5 14.86 21.02 5.85
C ALA A 5 14.80 20.80 7.37
N ILE A 6 15.52 21.64 8.16
CA ILE A 6 15.49 21.62 9.62
C ILE A 6 14.05 21.81 10.13
N GLN A 7 13.32 22.80 9.61
CA GLN A 7 11.93 23.04 10.01
C GLN A 7 11.02 21.84 9.67
N LYS A 8 11.21 21.24 8.49
CA LYS A 8 10.42 20.08 8.06
C LYS A 8 10.68 18.86 8.93
N ASP A 9 11.95 18.55 9.19
CA ASP A 9 12.37 17.41 10.01
C ASP A 9 11.98 17.61 11.47
N HIS A 10 12.19 18.81 12.01
CA HIS A 10 11.76 19.20 13.35
C HIS A 10 10.27 18.95 13.52
N LYS A 11 9.44 19.51 12.64
CA LYS A 11 7.99 19.32 12.69
C LYS A 11 7.61 17.84 12.60
N SER A 12 8.16 17.12 11.62
CA SER A 12 7.87 15.69 11.44
C SER A 12 8.21 14.85 12.66
N ILE A 13 9.36 15.08 13.28
CA ILE A 13 9.82 14.31 14.45
C ILE A 13 9.02 14.73 15.70
N TYR A 14 8.84 16.03 15.91
CA TYR A 14 8.08 16.58 17.03
C TYR A 14 6.64 16.08 17.03
N ASP A 15 5.95 16.13 15.89
CA ASP A 15 4.56 15.69 15.79
C ASP A 15 4.44 14.18 16.08
N LYS A 16 5.33 13.36 15.52
CA LYS A 16 5.32 11.90 15.77
C LYS A 16 5.51 11.55 17.23
N VAL A 17 6.50 12.16 17.89
CA VAL A 17 6.78 11.91 19.31
C VAL A 17 5.66 12.46 20.18
N GLY A 18 5.17 13.67 19.88
CA GLY A 18 4.06 14.31 20.59
C GLY A 18 2.77 13.49 20.53
N HIS A 19 2.40 13.02 19.33
CA HIS A 19 1.23 12.15 19.15
C HIS A 19 1.37 10.83 19.91
N HIS A 20 2.53 10.16 19.83
CA HIS A 20 2.77 8.92 20.57
C HIS A 20 2.66 9.12 22.09
N LEU A 21 3.26 10.20 22.62
CA LEU A 21 3.19 10.51 24.05
C LEU A 21 1.78 10.91 24.51
N ASN A 22 1.01 11.57 23.65
CA ASN A 22 -0.37 11.91 23.93
C ASN A 22 -1.26 10.67 23.97
N GLU A 23 -1.14 9.80 22.98
CA GLU A 23 -1.99 8.61 22.81
C GLU A 23 -1.71 7.53 23.86
N HIS A 24 -0.44 7.29 24.21
CA HIS A 24 -0.06 6.18 25.09
C HIS A 24 0.21 6.60 26.54
N TYR A 25 0.56 7.87 26.76
CA TYR A 25 1.00 8.36 28.07
C TYR A 25 0.23 9.61 28.53
N PHE A 26 -0.81 10.02 27.80
CA PHE A 26 -1.68 11.16 28.12
C PHE A 26 -0.93 12.48 28.35
N VAL A 27 0.25 12.65 27.75
CA VAL A 27 1.03 13.89 27.84
C VAL A 27 0.39 14.94 26.90
N PRO A 28 -0.09 16.08 27.41
CA PRO A 28 -0.65 17.12 26.55
C PRO A 28 0.42 17.75 25.66
N MET A 29 0.08 18.12 24.42
CA MET A 29 1.01 18.83 23.51
C MET A 29 1.54 20.16 24.07
N THR A 30 0.82 20.73 25.04
CA THR A 30 1.20 21.95 25.76
C THR A 30 2.15 21.71 26.94
N ALA A 31 2.48 20.46 27.25
CA ALA A 31 3.33 20.11 28.38
C ALA A 31 4.73 20.73 28.24
N THR A 32 5.25 21.24 29.36
CA THR A 32 6.58 21.87 29.42
C THR A 32 7.70 20.96 28.91
N ILE A 33 7.59 19.65 29.16
CA ILE A 33 8.55 18.65 28.68
C ILE A 33 8.63 18.58 27.15
N LEU A 34 7.50 18.72 26.45
CA LEU A 34 7.47 18.75 24.99
C LEU A 34 8.05 20.04 24.43
N LYS A 35 7.85 21.17 25.13
CA LYS A 35 8.50 22.43 24.77
C LYS A 35 10.02 22.36 24.91
N GLN A 36 10.51 21.76 26.00
CA GLN A 36 11.94 21.51 26.21
C GLN A 36 12.51 20.57 25.14
N TYR A 37 11.82 19.47 24.87
CA TYR A 37 12.17 18.53 23.80
C TYR A 37 12.24 19.22 22.43
N SER A 38 11.24 20.03 22.10
CA SER A 38 11.20 20.79 20.83
C SER A 38 12.42 21.69 20.65
N ASN A 39 12.81 22.41 21.71
CA ASN A 39 13.99 23.27 21.68
C ASN A 39 15.30 22.46 21.55
N GLN A 40 15.41 21.36 22.28
CA GLN A 40 16.58 20.49 22.23
C GLN A 40 16.73 19.84 20.85
N LEU A 41 15.64 19.31 20.29
CA LEU A 41 15.59 18.76 18.95
C LEU A 41 16.02 19.80 17.91
N LEU A 42 15.52 21.04 18.01
CA LEU A 42 15.91 22.11 17.10
C LEU A 42 17.40 22.43 17.21
N HIS A 43 17.93 22.48 18.43
CA HIS A 43 19.36 22.68 18.66
C HIS A 43 20.21 21.54 18.06
N ASP A 44 19.80 20.29 18.26
CA ASP A 44 20.53 19.12 17.76
C ASP A 44 20.47 19.01 16.23
N LEU A 45 19.32 19.34 15.63
CA LEU A 45 19.17 19.43 14.17
C LEU A 45 20.06 20.54 13.61
N ASN A 46 20.03 21.74 14.20
CA ASN A 46 20.93 22.83 13.78
C ASN A 46 22.39 22.39 13.88
N ARG A 47 22.80 21.80 15.01
CA ARG A 47 24.15 21.28 15.17
C ARG A 47 24.47 20.26 14.08
N SER A 48 23.60 19.29 13.81
CA SER A 48 23.85 18.24 12.81
C SER A 48 23.92 18.78 11.37
N TYR A 49 23.06 19.73 11.01
CA TYR A 49 22.99 20.27 9.65
C TYR A 49 24.14 21.25 9.35
N PHE A 50 24.59 21.98 10.37
CA PHE A 50 25.67 22.96 10.23
C PHE A 50 27.05 22.42 10.63
N SER A 51 27.12 21.24 11.26
CA SER A 51 28.39 20.57 11.52
C SER A 51 28.99 20.08 10.20
N PRO A 52 30.21 20.54 9.84
CA PRO A 52 30.86 20.08 8.62
C PRO A 52 31.14 18.59 8.73
N LEU A 53 30.85 17.85 7.64
CA LEU A 53 31.24 16.45 7.53
C LEU A 53 32.76 16.31 7.68
N SER A 54 33.22 15.22 8.29
CA SER A 54 34.66 14.96 8.36
C SER A 54 35.25 14.82 6.95
N TYR A 55 36.55 15.10 6.78
CA TYR A 55 37.21 14.91 5.49
C TYR A 55 37.04 13.47 4.94
N ASN A 56 37.04 12.48 5.83
CA ASN A 56 36.82 11.08 5.48
C ASN A 56 35.40 10.84 4.96
N ASP A 57 34.38 11.41 5.62
CA ASP A 57 32.98 11.28 5.20
C ASP A 57 32.72 12.00 3.88
N GLN A 58 33.30 13.19 3.70
CA GLN A 58 33.22 13.91 2.42
C GLN A 58 33.84 13.09 1.29
N THR A 59 35.03 12.53 1.52
CA THR A 59 35.73 11.69 0.54
C THR A 59 34.92 10.41 0.22
N LEU A 60 34.35 9.77 1.24
CA LEU A 60 33.49 8.59 1.08
C LEU A 60 32.23 8.93 0.28
N ALA A 61 31.55 10.02 0.61
CA ALA A 61 30.35 10.48 -0.10
C ALA A 61 30.64 10.76 -1.57
N LEU A 62 31.75 11.44 -1.88
CA LEU A 62 32.19 11.67 -3.27
C LEU A 62 32.49 10.35 -4.01
N LYS A 63 33.15 9.40 -3.34
CA LYS A 63 33.44 8.08 -3.91
C LYS A 63 32.16 7.29 -4.18
N GLN A 64 31.19 7.33 -3.27
CA GLN A 64 29.88 6.70 -3.44
C GLN A 64 29.09 7.36 -4.57
N ALA A 65 29.05 8.69 -4.64
CA ALA A 65 28.40 9.42 -5.73
C ALA A 65 29.00 9.05 -7.10
N LYS A 66 30.33 8.98 -7.21
CA LYS A 66 31.02 8.52 -8.43
C LYS A 66 30.64 7.09 -8.81
N LYS A 67 30.51 6.18 -7.83
CA LYS A 67 30.04 4.80 -8.07
C LYS A 67 28.59 4.78 -8.59
N VAL A 68 27.69 5.53 -7.97
CA VAL A 68 26.28 5.62 -8.39
C VAL A 68 26.17 6.10 -9.83
N VAL A 69 26.89 7.18 -10.18
CA VAL A 69 26.90 7.71 -11.55
C VAL A 69 27.47 6.68 -12.54
N SER A 70 28.51 5.94 -12.15
CA SER A 70 29.07 4.86 -12.98
C SER A 70 28.05 3.73 -13.22
N ILE A 71 27.32 3.32 -12.18
CA ILE A 71 26.25 2.31 -12.27
C ILE A 71 25.14 2.81 -13.21
N GLN A 72 24.66 4.04 -13.03
CA GLN A 72 23.62 4.63 -13.89
C GLN A 72 24.05 4.69 -15.35
N ARG A 73 25.31 5.05 -15.63
CA ARG A 73 25.86 5.04 -17.00
C ARG A 73 25.88 3.64 -17.59
N LYS A 74 26.27 2.62 -16.81
CA LYS A 74 26.25 1.22 -17.27
C LYS A 74 24.84 0.73 -17.56
N ILE A 75 23.89 1.02 -16.66
CA ILE A 75 22.47 0.67 -16.84
C ILE A 75 21.96 1.25 -18.16
N LYS A 76 22.18 2.56 -18.38
CA LYS A 76 21.74 3.24 -19.60
C LYS A 76 22.46 2.73 -20.86
N LYS A 77 23.78 2.53 -20.80
CA LYS A 77 24.59 2.08 -21.95
C LYS A 77 24.19 0.67 -22.42
N HIS A 78 23.80 -0.19 -21.48
CA HIS A 78 23.52 -1.60 -21.75
C HIS A 78 22.01 -1.91 -21.76
N HIS A 79 21.15 -0.89 -21.78
CA HIS A 79 19.69 -1.06 -21.79
C HIS A 79 19.23 -2.06 -20.71
N LEU A 80 19.70 -1.83 -19.48
CA LEU A 80 19.38 -2.70 -18.34
C LEU A 80 18.21 -2.15 -17.54
N ILE A 81 17.37 -3.04 -17.05
CA ILE A 81 16.33 -2.76 -16.08
C ILE A 81 16.80 -3.20 -14.69
N LEU A 82 16.76 -2.25 -13.74
CA LEU A 82 16.94 -2.50 -12.32
C LEU A 82 15.58 -2.44 -11.62
N ARG A 83 15.15 -3.54 -11.00
CA ARG A 83 13.86 -3.63 -10.27
C ARG A 83 14.02 -4.27 -8.91
N VAL A 84 13.17 -3.88 -7.97
CA VAL A 84 13.01 -4.59 -6.71
C VAL A 84 12.31 -5.91 -7.00
N THR A 85 12.74 -6.98 -6.32
CA THR A 85 12.14 -8.30 -6.48
C THR A 85 10.83 -8.42 -5.71
N ASP A 86 9.98 -9.33 -6.16
CA ASP A 86 8.67 -9.61 -5.57
C ASP A 86 8.72 -10.11 -4.12
N LYS A 87 9.76 -10.89 -3.78
CA LYS A 87 10.02 -11.39 -2.43
C LYS A 87 11.48 -11.16 -2.06
N GLY A 88 11.71 -10.68 -0.84
CA GLY A 88 13.03 -10.37 -0.32
C GLY A 88 13.53 -8.97 -0.72
N TYR A 89 14.59 -8.53 -0.05
CA TYR A 89 15.21 -7.22 -0.23
C TYR A 89 16.29 -7.24 -1.33
N ASN A 90 16.03 -7.96 -2.41
CA ASN A 90 16.96 -8.14 -3.52
C ASN A 90 16.59 -7.28 -4.74
N PHE A 91 17.54 -7.15 -5.65
CA PHE A 91 17.36 -6.47 -6.93
C PHE A 91 17.50 -7.45 -8.09
N TYR A 92 16.66 -7.26 -9.09
CA TYR A 92 16.78 -7.86 -10.41
C TYR A 92 17.50 -6.90 -11.34
N ILE A 93 18.47 -7.42 -12.10
CA ILE A 93 19.11 -6.74 -13.23
C ILE A 93 18.96 -7.65 -14.44
N GLY A 94 18.38 -7.14 -15.51
CA GLY A 94 18.27 -7.84 -16.81
C GLY A 94 18.17 -6.83 -17.94
N THR A 95 18.13 -7.29 -19.19
CA THR A 95 17.95 -6.38 -20.33
C THR A 95 16.49 -5.92 -20.43
N GLU A 96 16.27 -4.74 -21.04
CA GLU A 96 14.93 -4.23 -21.37
C GLU A 96 14.14 -5.26 -22.20
N GLU A 97 14.77 -5.86 -23.22
CA GLU A 97 14.15 -6.86 -24.10
C GLU A 97 13.68 -8.11 -23.35
N GLU A 98 14.51 -8.68 -22.47
CA GLU A 98 14.14 -9.86 -21.68
C GLU A 98 12.97 -9.57 -20.74
N PHE A 99 12.98 -8.38 -20.14
CA PHE A 99 11.94 -7.97 -19.21
C PHE A 99 10.61 -7.69 -19.93
N ASP A 100 10.65 -7.04 -21.09
CA ASP A 100 9.48 -6.79 -21.92
C ASP A 100 8.88 -8.11 -22.40
N LYS A 101 9.70 -9.07 -22.82
CA LYS A 101 9.23 -10.42 -23.17
C LYS A 101 8.52 -11.10 -22.00
N LYS A 102 9.01 -10.96 -20.77
CA LYS A 102 8.34 -11.50 -19.58
C LYS A 102 6.98 -10.83 -19.33
N ALA A 103 6.88 -9.51 -19.51
CA ALA A 103 5.63 -8.79 -19.39
C ALA A 103 4.62 -9.21 -20.46
N GLN A 104 5.08 -9.34 -21.72
CA GLN A 104 4.26 -9.81 -22.82
C GLN A 104 3.76 -11.23 -22.59
N ASN A 105 4.62 -12.17 -22.20
CA ASN A 105 4.21 -13.53 -21.87
C ASN A 105 3.12 -13.53 -20.79
N PHE A 106 3.25 -12.69 -19.76
CA PHE A 106 2.24 -12.58 -18.71
C PHE A 106 0.86 -12.14 -19.27
N PHE A 107 0.83 -11.18 -20.19
CA PHE A 107 -0.43 -10.75 -20.82
C PHE A 107 -1.07 -11.87 -21.66
N HIS A 108 -0.27 -12.57 -22.47
CA HIS A 108 -0.74 -13.67 -23.32
C HIS A 108 -1.22 -14.87 -22.49
N ASP A 109 -0.53 -15.20 -21.40
CA ASP A 109 -0.83 -16.38 -20.58
C ASP A 109 -2.10 -16.22 -19.72
N THR A 110 -2.45 -14.98 -19.36
CA THR A 110 -3.51 -14.74 -18.36
C THR A 110 -4.82 -14.22 -18.94
N ASN A 111 -4.83 -13.62 -20.14
CA ASN A 111 -5.98 -12.89 -20.69
C ASN A 111 -6.62 -11.90 -19.70
N ALA A 112 -5.88 -11.46 -18.68
CA ALA A 112 -6.38 -10.65 -17.58
C ALA A 112 -6.48 -9.15 -17.93
N PHE A 113 -5.87 -8.74 -19.04
CA PHE A 113 -5.77 -7.35 -19.46
C PHE A 113 -6.19 -7.23 -20.93
N ILE A 114 -6.83 -6.11 -21.25
CA ILE A 114 -7.16 -5.73 -22.62
C ILE A 114 -6.46 -4.42 -22.95
N GLU A 115 -5.95 -4.34 -24.18
CA GLU A 115 -5.38 -3.09 -24.67
C GLU A 115 -6.51 -2.09 -25.00
N LEU A 116 -6.37 -0.87 -24.50
CA LEU A 116 -7.31 0.21 -24.76
C LEU A 116 -6.76 1.11 -25.87
N LYS A 117 -7.63 1.52 -26.79
CA LYS A 117 -7.27 2.43 -27.89
C LYS A 117 -6.97 3.85 -27.44
N GLU A 118 -7.51 4.24 -26.30
CA GLU A 118 -7.46 5.62 -25.79
C GLU A 118 -7.23 5.61 -24.28
N ASN A 119 -6.62 6.69 -23.77
CA ASN A 119 -6.39 6.87 -22.34
C ASN A 119 -7.75 7.07 -21.61
N PRO A 120 -8.13 6.17 -20.69
CA PRO A 120 -9.44 6.21 -20.06
C PRO A 120 -9.53 7.20 -18.88
N PHE A 121 -8.45 7.91 -18.53
CA PHE A 121 -8.33 8.68 -17.29
C PHE A 121 -9.49 9.68 -17.07
N ASN A 122 -9.72 10.56 -18.04
CA ASN A 122 -10.76 11.59 -17.92
C ASN A 122 -12.16 10.95 -17.80
N LYS A 123 -12.42 9.91 -18.60
CA LYS A 123 -13.67 9.17 -18.55
C LYS A 123 -13.90 8.52 -17.18
N ILE A 124 -12.89 7.87 -16.61
CA ILE A 124 -12.97 7.27 -15.28
C ILE A 124 -13.21 8.35 -14.21
N GLN A 125 -12.47 9.46 -14.29
CA GLN A 125 -12.61 10.56 -13.33
C GLN A 125 -14.01 11.18 -13.37
N ASP A 126 -14.54 11.46 -14.56
CA ASP A 126 -15.88 12.02 -14.71
C ASP A 126 -16.96 11.02 -14.29
N ASN A 127 -16.80 9.73 -14.58
CA ASN A 127 -17.72 8.68 -14.13
C ASN A 127 -17.80 8.62 -12.60
N VAL A 128 -16.66 8.66 -11.91
CA VAL A 128 -16.63 8.67 -10.43
C VAL A 128 -17.35 9.89 -9.88
N ILE A 129 -17.06 11.08 -10.40
CA ILE A 129 -17.67 12.34 -9.94
C ILE A 129 -19.16 12.34 -10.21
N HIS A 130 -19.58 11.86 -11.38
CA HIS A 130 -20.98 11.72 -11.74
C HIS A 130 -21.71 10.76 -10.80
N LEU A 131 -21.15 9.57 -10.58
CA LEU A 131 -21.70 8.57 -9.65
C LEU A 131 -21.90 9.16 -8.25
N LEU A 132 -20.86 9.76 -7.67
CA LEU A 132 -20.90 10.35 -6.33
C LEU A 132 -21.94 11.46 -6.22
N ASN A 133 -22.07 12.32 -7.24
CA ASN A 133 -23.09 13.35 -7.29
C ASN A 133 -24.50 12.77 -7.39
N GLN A 134 -24.69 11.73 -8.21
CA GLN A 134 -25.98 11.06 -8.36
C GLN A 134 -26.45 10.39 -7.07
N ILE A 135 -25.59 9.59 -6.42
CA ILE A 135 -25.96 8.91 -5.17
C ILE A 135 -26.19 9.91 -4.04
N ARG A 136 -25.44 11.03 -4.02
CA ARG A 136 -25.71 12.14 -3.09
C ARG A 136 -27.05 12.81 -3.35
N ALA A 137 -27.39 13.11 -4.61
CA ALA A 137 -28.66 13.74 -4.97
C ALA A 137 -29.87 12.87 -4.63
N LYS A 138 -29.70 11.54 -4.66
CA LYS A 138 -30.71 10.56 -4.22
C LYS A 138 -30.75 10.37 -2.69
N ASN A 139 -29.96 11.12 -1.92
CA ASN A 139 -29.80 10.97 -0.48
C ASN A 139 -29.33 9.57 -0.04
N PHE A 140 -28.63 8.85 -0.94
CA PHE A 140 -27.97 7.59 -0.60
C PHE A 140 -26.62 7.80 0.08
N ILE A 141 -26.14 9.02 0.29
CA ILE A 141 -24.98 9.31 1.15
C ILE A 141 -25.09 10.74 1.68
N PHE A 142 -24.54 10.99 2.86
CA PHE A 142 -24.35 12.31 3.43
C PHE A 142 -23.25 13.09 2.69
N GLN A 143 -23.32 14.42 2.77
CA GLN A 143 -22.34 15.33 2.15
C GLN A 143 -20.89 15.01 2.58
N TRP A 144 -20.67 14.70 3.86
CA TRP A 144 -19.34 14.39 4.37
C TRP A 144 -18.77 13.09 3.79
N GLN A 145 -19.61 12.06 3.53
CA GLN A 145 -19.21 10.82 2.87
C GLN A 145 -18.83 11.11 1.42
N CYS A 146 -19.64 11.90 0.72
CA CYS A 146 -19.35 12.34 -0.64
C CYS A 146 -18.02 13.09 -0.71
N ASN A 147 -17.80 14.06 0.19
CA ASN A 147 -16.54 14.81 0.25
C ASN A 147 -15.33 13.92 0.51
N LYS A 148 -15.49 12.88 1.36
CA LYS A 148 -14.42 11.92 1.67
C LYS A 148 -14.06 11.04 0.47
N MET A 149 -15.05 10.64 -0.32
CA MET A 149 -14.86 9.80 -1.52
C MET A 149 -14.49 10.60 -2.77
N MET A 150 -14.77 11.91 -2.80
CA MET A 150 -14.57 12.73 -3.99
C MET A 150 -13.08 12.75 -4.41
N PRO A 151 -12.75 12.44 -5.67
CA PRO A 151 -11.38 12.56 -6.16
C PRO A 151 -10.95 14.02 -6.27
N ASN A 152 -9.67 14.29 -6.00
CA ASN A 152 -9.10 15.61 -6.25
C ASN A 152 -8.68 15.71 -7.72
N ARG A 153 -9.42 16.48 -8.53
CA ARG A 153 -9.17 16.60 -9.98
C ARG A 153 -7.74 16.98 -10.36
N ILE A 154 -7.06 17.76 -9.51
CA ILE A 154 -5.68 18.24 -9.76
C ILE A 154 -4.65 17.17 -9.39
N LYS A 155 -4.90 16.40 -8.33
CA LYS A 155 -3.94 15.41 -7.81
C LYS A 155 -4.14 14.00 -8.38
N CYS A 156 -5.30 13.71 -8.97
CA CYS A 156 -5.60 12.39 -9.51
C CYS A 156 -4.70 12.04 -10.70
N GLN A 157 -4.38 10.76 -10.82
CA GLN A 157 -3.52 10.21 -11.87
C GLN A 157 -4.12 8.88 -12.38
N LEU A 158 -3.76 8.48 -13.60
CA LEU A 158 -4.13 7.17 -14.12
C LEU A 158 -3.39 6.09 -13.33
N ALA A 159 -4.07 4.98 -13.02
CA ALA A 159 -3.41 3.84 -12.39
C ALA A 159 -2.28 3.32 -13.29
N HIS A 160 -1.15 2.97 -12.69
CA HIS A 160 0.03 2.50 -13.42
C HIS A 160 0.26 1.02 -13.17
N LEU A 161 0.30 0.23 -14.24
CA LEU A 161 0.73 -1.16 -14.18
C LEU A 161 2.26 -1.23 -14.27
N TYR A 162 2.89 -1.96 -13.35
CA TYR A 162 4.30 -2.32 -13.45
C TYR A 162 4.52 -3.76 -12.98
N PHE A 163 5.74 -4.28 -13.19
CA PHE A 163 6.06 -5.67 -12.96
C PHE A 163 7.20 -5.84 -11.96
N ASN A 164 7.03 -6.76 -11.01
CA ASN A 164 8.07 -7.18 -10.07
C ASN A 164 8.57 -8.60 -10.40
N PRO A 165 9.88 -8.81 -10.57
CA PRO A 165 10.46 -10.14 -10.83
C PRO A 165 10.32 -11.11 -9.65
N LYS A 166 9.85 -12.33 -9.90
CA LYS A 166 9.77 -13.43 -8.94
C LYS A 166 11.05 -14.27 -9.01
N THR A 167 12.15 -13.75 -8.49
CA THR A 167 13.49 -14.41 -8.51
C THR A 167 13.56 -15.73 -7.75
N HIS A 168 12.55 -16.03 -6.91
CA HIS A 168 12.40 -17.29 -6.19
C HIS A 168 11.68 -18.38 -7.01
N LYS A 169 11.40 -18.14 -8.29
CA LYS A 169 10.76 -19.09 -9.21
C LYS A 169 11.61 -19.29 -10.45
N ASP A 170 11.59 -20.51 -10.99
CA ASP A 170 12.28 -20.86 -12.22
C ASP A 170 11.84 -19.97 -13.38
N GLY A 171 12.80 -19.57 -14.21
CA GLY A 171 12.57 -18.66 -15.32
C GLY A 171 12.29 -17.21 -14.92
N ILE A 172 12.26 -16.87 -13.62
CA ILE A 172 12.03 -15.52 -13.08
C ILE A 172 10.81 -14.84 -13.76
N PRO A 173 9.60 -15.38 -13.58
CA PRO A 173 8.38 -14.74 -14.09
C PRO A 173 8.11 -13.43 -13.36
N VAL A 174 7.18 -12.64 -13.88
CA VAL A 174 6.80 -11.35 -13.28
C VAL A 174 5.51 -11.44 -12.45
N ARG A 175 5.35 -10.54 -11.47
CA ARG A 175 4.08 -10.23 -10.82
C ARG A 175 3.58 -8.87 -11.34
N PRO A 176 2.36 -8.76 -11.90
CA PRO A 176 1.77 -7.47 -12.16
C PRO A 176 1.46 -6.77 -10.82
N ILE A 177 1.76 -5.48 -10.74
CA ILE A 177 1.38 -4.61 -9.64
C ILE A 177 0.65 -3.41 -10.25
N GLU A 178 -0.60 -3.22 -9.85
CA GLU A 178 -1.36 -2.04 -10.19
C GLU A 178 -1.15 -0.98 -9.10
N ASN A 179 -0.49 0.12 -9.47
CA ASN A 179 -0.41 1.29 -8.61
C ASN A 179 -1.64 2.17 -8.81
N THR A 180 -2.59 2.05 -7.89
CA THR A 180 -3.81 2.87 -7.85
C THR A 180 -3.68 4.04 -6.89
N ILE A 181 -2.47 4.40 -6.42
CA ILE A 181 -2.28 5.58 -5.57
C ILE A 181 -2.69 6.82 -6.37
N HIS A 182 -3.64 7.58 -5.82
CA HIS A 182 -4.23 8.76 -6.47
C HIS A 182 -5.09 8.48 -7.72
N ALA A 183 -5.48 7.22 -7.97
CA ALA A 183 -6.50 6.94 -8.98
C ALA A 183 -7.84 7.61 -8.61
N PRO A 184 -8.73 7.90 -9.59
CA PRO A 184 -10.03 8.48 -9.29
C PRO A 184 -10.89 7.63 -8.34
N THR A 185 -10.65 6.31 -8.28
CA THR A 185 -11.39 5.34 -7.46
C THR A 185 -10.80 5.14 -6.06
N THR A 186 -9.57 5.59 -5.77
CA THR A 186 -8.85 5.29 -4.51
C THR A 186 -9.63 5.68 -3.27
N ASN A 187 -10.23 6.88 -3.27
CA ASN A 187 -10.96 7.39 -2.13
C ASN A 187 -12.26 6.60 -1.86
N ILE A 188 -12.88 6.05 -2.91
CA ILE A 188 -14.02 5.13 -2.78
C ILE A 188 -13.54 3.82 -2.15
N SER A 189 -12.47 3.21 -2.67
CA SER A 189 -11.92 1.97 -2.12
C SER A 189 -11.54 2.11 -0.64
N ASN A 190 -10.87 3.20 -0.26
CA ASN A 190 -10.52 3.48 1.14
C ASN A 190 -11.76 3.65 2.02
N TYR A 191 -12.78 4.35 1.51
CA TYR A 191 -14.02 4.54 2.25
C TYR A 191 -14.77 3.22 2.47
N LEU A 192 -14.84 2.37 1.44
CA LEU A 192 -15.45 1.04 1.50
C LEU A 192 -14.69 0.12 2.45
N ASP A 193 -13.35 0.10 2.41
CA ASP A 193 -12.54 -0.67 3.35
C ASP A 193 -12.79 -0.23 4.79
N GLU A 194 -12.82 1.08 5.08
CA GLU A 194 -13.10 1.61 6.43
C GLU A 194 -14.44 1.13 7.02
N ILE A 195 -15.47 0.94 6.19
CA ILE A 195 -16.79 0.51 6.65
C ILE A 195 -16.98 -1.01 6.62
N ILE A 196 -16.33 -1.73 5.70
CA ILE A 196 -16.49 -3.18 5.52
C ILE A 196 -15.48 -3.96 6.39
N ARG A 197 -14.23 -3.48 6.49
CA ARG A 197 -13.14 -4.17 7.21
C ARG A 197 -13.51 -4.55 8.64
N PRO A 198 -14.11 -3.67 9.47
CA PRO A 198 -14.46 -4.04 10.84
C PRO A 198 -15.51 -5.16 10.93
N ILE A 199 -16.42 -5.23 9.95
CA ILE A 199 -17.43 -6.28 9.86
C ILE A 199 -16.75 -7.60 9.50
N PHE A 200 -15.93 -7.58 8.45
CA PHE A 200 -15.15 -8.75 8.03
C PHE A 200 -14.28 -9.26 9.17
N ASP A 201 -13.52 -8.39 9.82
CA ASP A 201 -12.59 -8.80 10.88
C ASP A 201 -13.36 -9.41 12.06
N LYS A 202 -14.51 -8.85 12.44
CA LYS A 202 -15.33 -9.39 13.54
C LYS A 202 -15.90 -10.77 13.21
N GLU A 203 -16.46 -10.95 12.02
CA GLU A 203 -17.23 -12.15 11.68
C GLU A 203 -16.34 -13.28 11.13
N CYS A 204 -15.25 -12.94 10.44
CA CYS A 204 -14.33 -13.90 9.78
C CYS A 204 -13.09 -14.23 10.62
N GLN A 205 -12.99 -13.71 11.85
CA GLN A 205 -11.85 -13.88 12.75
C GLN A 205 -11.49 -15.36 13.02
N ASN A 206 -12.51 -16.23 13.07
CA ASN A 206 -12.32 -17.65 13.39
C ASN A 206 -11.80 -18.48 12.19
N THR A 207 -11.91 -17.96 10.97
CA THR A 207 -11.53 -18.67 9.73
C THR A 207 -10.37 -18.02 8.99
N THR A 208 -9.90 -16.87 9.47
CA THR A 208 -8.87 -16.07 8.80
C THR A 208 -7.61 -15.99 9.65
N ILE A 209 -6.48 -16.33 9.06
CA ILE A 209 -5.15 -16.13 9.65
C ILE A 209 -4.54 -14.89 9.02
N ILE A 210 -4.21 -13.89 9.84
CA ILE A 210 -3.81 -12.56 9.39
C ILE A 210 -2.27 -12.47 9.22
N ASP A 211 -1.53 -13.20 10.04
CA ASP A 211 -0.07 -13.18 10.10
C ASP A 211 0.52 -14.43 10.77
N GLY A 212 1.85 -14.48 10.90
CA GLY A 212 2.53 -15.60 11.56
C GLY A 212 2.21 -15.72 13.05
N SER A 213 1.97 -14.61 13.74
CA SER A 213 1.64 -14.60 15.17
C SER A 213 0.26 -15.20 15.44
N SER A 214 -0.74 -14.81 14.65
CA SER A 214 -2.11 -15.35 14.70
C SER A 214 -2.14 -16.83 14.34
N LEU A 215 -1.30 -17.28 13.38
CA LEU A 215 -1.15 -18.70 13.09
C LEU A 215 -0.67 -19.50 14.30
N ILE A 216 0.39 -19.02 14.97
CA ILE A 216 0.94 -19.70 16.15
C ILE A 216 -0.10 -19.74 17.28
N GLN A 217 -0.83 -18.65 17.50
CA GLN A 217 -1.91 -18.60 18.48
C GLN A 217 -3.03 -19.61 18.17
N ALA A 218 -3.45 -19.70 16.91
CA ALA A 218 -4.45 -20.67 16.46
C ALA A 218 -3.97 -22.12 16.66
N LEU A 219 -2.71 -22.42 16.33
CA LEU A 219 -2.12 -23.74 16.55
C LEU A 219 -2.02 -24.09 18.04
N HIS A 220 -1.64 -23.16 18.91
CA HIS A 220 -1.66 -23.36 20.36
C HIS A 220 -3.06 -23.64 20.89
N GLN A 221 -4.09 -22.97 20.37
CA GLN A 221 -5.47 -23.25 20.74
C GLN A 221 -5.89 -24.66 20.28
N TYR A 222 -5.50 -25.07 19.08
CA TYR A 222 -5.73 -26.41 18.55
C TYR A 222 -5.06 -27.49 19.42
N MET A 223 -3.83 -27.23 19.87
CA MET A 223 -3.08 -28.07 20.79
C MET A 223 -3.77 -28.17 22.15
N ARG A 224 -4.20 -27.04 22.75
CA ARG A 224 -4.93 -27.03 24.04
C ARG A 224 -6.24 -27.80 23.98
N LYS A 225 -6.90 -27.84 22.82
CA LYS A 225 -8.11 -28.63 22.58
C LYS A 225 -7.83 -30.13 22.36
N GLY A 226 -6.56 -30.57 22.40
CA GLY A 226 -6.17 -31.97 22.15
C GLY A 226 -6.33 -32.41 20.70
N LEU A 227 -6.49 -31.45 19.77
CA LEU A 227 -6.72 -31.71 18.35
C LEU A 227 -5.41 -31.84 17.55
N PHE A 228 -4.29 -31.41 18.14
CA PHE A 228 -2.97 -31.53 17.54
C PHE A 228 -2.30 -32.83 17.95
N LYS A 229 -2.49 -33.87 17.14
CA LYS A 229 -2.01 -35.24 17.36
C LYS A 229 -0.82 -35.53 16.46
N SER A 230 -0.07 -36.59 16.78
CA SER A 230 1.01 -37.10 15.90
C SER A 230 0.51 -37.50 14.50
N THR A 231 -0.79 -37.76 14.37
CA THR A 231 -1.46 -38.08 13.10
C THR A 231 -2.02 -36.85 12.37
N THR A 232 -1.84 -35.63 12.90
CA THR A 232 -2.34 -34.41 12.26
C THR A 232 -1.53 -34.11 11.00
N LEU A 233 -2.22 -33.92 9.88
CA LEU A 233 -1.62 -33.56 8.60
C LEU A 233 -1.81 -32.06 8.31
N PHE A 234 -0.78 -31.44 7.75
CA PHE A 234 -0.84 -30.08 7.23
C PHE A 234 -1.03 -30.12 5.72
N CYS A 235 -2.14 -29.58 5.25
CA CYS A 235 -2.44 -29.44 3.82
C CYS A 235 -2.32 -27.97 3.44
N THR A 236 -1.62 -27.68 2.35
CA THR A 236 -1.48 -26.32 1.82
C THR A 236 -2.06 -26.23 0.41
N PHE A 237 -2.81 -25.16 0.16
CA PHE A 237 -3.38 -24.85 -1.14
C PHE A 237 -2.95 -23.44 -1.54
N ASP A 238 -2.50 -23.27 -2.78
CA ASP A 238 -2.11 -21.96 -3.34
C ASP A 238 -3.06 -21.59 -4.47
N ILE A 239 -3.81 -20.50 -4.29
CA ILE A 239 -4.70 -19.98 -5.32
C ILE A 239 -3.86 -19.14 -6.29
N ARG A 240 -3.80 -19.58 -7.55
CA ARG A 240 -3.07 -18.87 -8.60
C ARG A 240 -3.87 -17.66 -9.07
N ASN A 241 -3.18 -16.52 -9.22
CA ASN A 241 -3.72 -15.32 -9.89
C ASN A 241 -5.07 -14.80 -9.31
N LEU A 242 -5.28 -14.93 -8.00
CA LEU A 242 -6.54 -14.59 -7.31
C LEU A 242 -7.12 -13.23 -7.75
N TYR A 243 -6.32 -12.16 -7.71
CA TYR A 243 -6.81 -10.81 -8.01
C TYR A 243 -7.27 -10.62 -9.46
N THR A 244 -6.64 -11.29 -10.42
CA THR A 244 -7.00 -11.15 -11.84
C THR A 244 -8.11 -12.11 -12.28
N MET A 245 -8.46 -13.10 -11.44
CA MET A 245 -9.42 -14.16 -11.75
C MET A 245 -10.68 -14.08 -10.87
N LEU A 246 -10.86 -13.01 -10.10
CA LEU A 246 -12.01 -12.86 -9.22
C LEU A 246 -13.27 -12.55 -10.05
N PRO A 247 -14.30 -13.40 -10.02
CA PRO A 247 -15.56 -13.14 -10.73
C PRO A 247 -16.28 -11.97 -10.05
N GLN A 248 -16.25 -10.78 -10.68
CA GLN A 248 -16.65 -9.54 -10.04
C GLN A 248 -18.14 -9.54 -9.63
N GLU A 249 -19.03 -10.05 -10.49
CA GLU A 249 -20.47 -10.12 -10.20
C GLU A 249 -20.77 -11.07 -9.04
N GLU A 250 -20.17 -12.26 -9.03
CA GLU A 250 -20.33 -13.23 -7.95
C GLU A 250 -19.76 -12.69 -6.63
N ALA A 251 -18.60 -12.04 -6.67
CA ALA A 251 -17.99 -11.42 -5.49
C ALA A 251 -18.88 -10.31 -4.91
N LEU A 252 -19.54 -9.51 -5.75
CA LEU A 252 -20.51 -8.50 -5.31
C LEU A 252 -21.74 -9.15 -4.67
N ASN A 253 -22.28 -10.23 -5.26
CA ASN A 253 -23.42 -10.94 -4.69
C ASN A 253 -23.09 -11.54 -3.32
N ILE A 254 -21.91 -12.17 -3.18
CA ILE A 254 -21.43 -12.71 -1.90
C ILE A 254 -21.26 -11.60 -0.87
N LEU A 255 -20.75 -10.43 -1.26
CA LEU A 255 -20.62 -9.30 -0.34
C LEU A 255 -22.00 -8.80 0.12
N ILE A 256 -22.97 -8.68 -0.77
CA ILE A 256 -24.34 -8.27 -0.43
C ILE A 256 -24.97 -9.28 0.53
N GLU A 257 -24.85 -10.58 0.24
CA GLU A 257 -25.33 -11.65 1.11
C GLU A 257 -24.67 -11.59 2.50
N PHE A 258 -23.34 -11.46 2.55
CA PHE A 258 -22.58 -11.33 3.79
C PHE A 258 -23.08 -10.15 4.63
N LEU A 259 -23.23 -8.96 4.03
CA LEU A 259 -23.67 -7.78 4.75
C LEU A 259 -25.13 -7.92 5.25
N ASN A 260 -26.01 -8.54 4.46
CA ASN A 260 -27.39 -8.82 4.86
C ASN A 260 -27.46 -9.78 6.07
N ILE A 261 -26.70 -10.87 6.05
CA ILE A 261 -26.65 -11.87 7.14
C ILE A 261 -26.21 -11.22 8.45
N HIS A 262 -25.18 -10.36 8.40
CA HIS A 262 -24.63 -9.72 9.60
C HIS A 262 -25.38 -8.44 10.02
N GLY A 263 -26.61 -8.24 9.52
CA GLY A 263 -27.53 -7.21 10.00
C GLY A 263 -27.33 -5.82 9.41
N TYR A 264 -26.47 -5.68 8.39
CA TYR A 264 -26.29 -4.43 7.66
C TYR A 264 -27.32 -4.32 6.52
N THR A 265 -28.61 -4.40 6.84
CA THR A 265 -29.68 -4.12 5.85
C THR A 265 -29.61 -2.68 5.34
N LYS A 266 -28.93 -1.81 6.09
CA LYS A 266 -28.57 -0.45 5.71
C LYS A 266 -27.13 -0.15 6.13
N VAL A 267 -26.33 0.42 5.23
CA VAL A 267 -25.07 1.06 5.65
C VAL A 267 -25.39 2.52 5.97
N LYS A 268 -25.30 2.95 7.24
CA LYS A 268 -25.58 4.34 7.68
C LYS A 268 -26.91 4.94 7.17
N GLY A 269 -27.96 4.12 7.10
CA GLY A 269 -29.32 4.54 6.70
C GLY A 269 -29.70 4.26 5.24
N ILE A 270 -28.78 3.73 4.44
CA ILE A 270 -28.95 3.44 3.01
C ILE A 270 -29.21 1.95 2.83
N PRO A 271 -30.37 1.51 2.32
CA PRO A 271 -30.62 0.09 2.04
C PRO A 271 -29.54 -0.47 1.11
N LEU A 272 -29.03 -1.66 1.42
CA LEU A 272 -28.25 -2.45 0.46
C LEU A 272 -29.08 -2.79 -0.78
#